data_AF-A0A672L551-F1
#
_entry.id   AF-A0A672L551-F1
#
_cell.length_a   1.000
_cell.length_b   1.000
_cell.length_c   1.000
_cell.angle_alpha   90.00
_cell.angle_beta   90.00
_cell.angle_gamma   90.00
#
_symmetry.space_group_name_H-M   'P 1'
#
loop_
_entity.id
_entity.type
_entity.pdbx_description
1 polymer ?
#
loop_
_entity_poly.entity_id
_entity_poly.type
_entity_poly.pdbx_seq_one_letter_code
_entity_poly.pdbx_strand_id
1 'polypeptide(L)'
;MSLGQPWEQHGRISLDNSNSHESNLLEYEAFDVLSPRGPLDEGKVVLMFAFMRNRKDHYTDKFKSSSLIVRRNKEFTIIIKLDRQYMKYLLVTGSSPDDNKGTYITVSIGKGKHNRHWKGRVVEIQGNEVTVGITPNASCIIGRFRTFVAIVTDFGRQRTQRNQDTDFYVLFNPWDPADQVYMDKEEDRQEYVMNDVGIVYNGEHNNISSRSWNFGQFEEGVLDACLMVMDAGKVPLLFRGNATEVVRQGSALLNAQDDKGVMVGNWSGDYSSGTAPTAWTGSPEILLKYASEGCEPVCFAQCWVFAGVMNTFSRCLGIPARVITNYFSAHDNTGNVKTDIVLDKDGKIDRSRTKDSVW
;
A
#
# COMPACT_ATOMS: atom_id res chain seq x y z
N MET A 1 16.12 -40.45 -36.89
CA MET A 1 16.52 -39.23 -36.16
C MET A 1 15.26 -38.62 -35.59
N SER A 2 14.98 -38.90 -34.31
CA SER A 2 13.87 -38.26 -33.59
C SER A 2 14.42 -36.99 -32.95
N LEU A 3 13.95 -35.83 -33.40
CA LEU A 3 14.27 -34.54 -32.79
C LEU A 3 13.47 -34.46 -31.48
N GLY A 4 14.18 -34.54 -30.36
CA GLY A 4 13.60 -34.38 -29.02
C GLY A 4 12.97 -33.01 -28.85
N GLN A 5 11.81 -32.98 -28.19
CA GLN A 5 11.15 -31.75 -27.77
C GLN A 5 12.04 -30.94 -26.82
N PRO A 6 11.99 -29.60 -26.86
CA PRO A 6 12.75 -28.76 -25.95
C PRO A 6 12.17 -28.86 -24.54
N TRP A 7 13.06 -29.03 -23.56
CA TRP A 7 12.75 -29.05 -22.14
C TRP A 7 12.16 -27.70 -21.71
N GLU A 8 10.89 -27.69 -21.28
CA GLU A 8 10.30 -26.51 -20.64
C GLU A 8 10.97 -26.28 -19.28
N GLN A 9 11.72 -25.19 -19.15
CA GLN A 9 12.31 -24.76 -17.87
C GLN A 9 11.21 -24.36 -16.87
N HIS A 10 10.82 -25.30 -16.01
CA HIS A 10 9.90 -25.09 -14.88
C HIS A 10 10.57 -24.43 -13.65
N GLY A 11 11.64 -23.65 -13.85
CA GLY A 11 12.51 -23.16 -12.76
C GLY A 11 12.25 -21.74 -12.26
N ARG A 12 11.30 -20.99 -12.80
CA ARG A 12 11.03 -19.60 -12.34
C ARG A 12 10.04 -19.58 -11.17
N ILE A 13 10.51 -19.17 -10.00
CA ILE A 13 9.66 -18.83 -8.87
C ILE A 13 8.87 -17.57 -9.26
N SER A 14 7.54 -17.70 -9.38
CA SER A 14 6.65 -16.55 -9.53
C SER A 14 6.40 -15.91 -8.16
N LEU A 15 6.59 -14.59 -8.06
CA LEU A 15 6.23 -13.80 -6.89
C LEU A 15 4.93 -13.06 -7.17
N ASP A 16 3.99 -13.17 -6.24
CA ASP A 16 2.73 -12.46 -6.31
C ASP A 16 2.96 -10.95 -6.15
N ASN A 17 2.38 -10.16 -7.05
CA ASN A 17 2.73 -8.76 -7.24
C ASN A 17 1.52 -7.83 -7.43
N SER A 18 0.31 -8.35 -7.23
CA SER A 18 -0.93 -7.59 -7.38
C SER A 18 -1.81 -7.78 -6.15
N ASN A 19 -2.22 -6.67 -5.55
CA ASN A 19 -3.18 -6.67 -4.45
C ASN A 19 -4.62 -6.71 -4.98
N SER A 20 -4.83 -6.32 -6.24
CA SER A 20 -6.10 -6.39 -6.96
C SER A 20 -6.44 -7.79 -7.46
N HIS A 21 -5.44 -8.63 -7.77
CA HIS A 21 -5.68 -10.01 -8.20
C HIS A 21 -6.03 -10.93 -7.04
N GLU A 22 -6.99 -11.83 -7.26
CA GLU A 22 -7.56 -12.69 -6.23
C GLU A 22 -7.44 -14.18 -6.57
N SER A 23 -7.12 -14.99 -5.56
CA SER A 23 -7.26 -16.45 -5.61
C SER A 23 -8.67 -16.90 -5.26
N ASN A 24 -9.24 -17.85 -5.99
CA ASN A 24 -10.49 -18.52 -5.59
C ASN A 24 -10.19 -19.64 -4.58
N LEU A 25 -10.52 -19.42 -3.31
CA LEU A 25 -10.39 -20.44 -2.28
C LEU A 25 -11.65 -21.31 -2.24
N LEU A 26 -11.47 -22.63 -2.22
CA LEU A 26 -12.56 -23.59 -2.11
C LEU A 26 -13.32 -23.41 -0.78
N GLU A 27 -14.65 -23.33 -0.87
CA GLU A 27 -15.55 -23.27 0.30
C GLU A 27 -15.46 -24.54 1.15
N TYR A 28 -15.23 -25.69 0.54
CA TYR A 28 -15.03 -26.95 1.25
C TYR A 28 -13.78 -27.67 0.75
N GLU A 29 -13.02 -28.21 1.69
CA GLU A 29 -11.82 -29.00 1.42
C GLU A 29 -11.83 -30.21 2.35
N ALA A 30 -12.04 -31.39 1.78
CA ALA A 30 -12.05 -32.65 2.51
C ALA A 30 -10.63 -33.03 2.95
N PHE A 31 -10.51 -33.61 4.14
CA PHE A 31 -9.30 -34.34 4.50
C PHE A 31 -9.41 -35.78 4.01
N ASP A 32 -8.27 -36.43 3.74
CA ASP A 32 -8.18 -37.82 3.24
C ASP A 32 -8.55 -38.85 4.34
N VAL A 33 -9.79 -38.75 4.82
CA VAL A 33 -10.39 -39.57 5.87
C VAL A 33 -11.80 -39.94 5.42
N LEU A 34 -12.26 -41.15 5.73
CA LEU A 34 -13.61 -41.62 5.41
C LEU A 34 -14.66 -40.65 5.99
N SER A 35 -15.34 -39.90 5.12
CA SER A 35 -16.42 -39.00 5.50
C SER A 35 -17.77 -39.73 5.52
N PRO A 36 -18.66 -39.47 6.50
CA PRO A 36 -20.04 -39.96 6.46
C PRO A 36 -20.76 -39.49 5.19
N ARG A 37 -21.62 -40.34 4.59
CA ARG A 37 -22.39 -40.02 3.36
C ARG A 37 -23.60 -39.08 3.60
N GLY A 38 -23.71 -38.48 4.78
CA GLY A 38 -24.81 -37.57 5.14
C GLY A 38 -24.51 -36.13 4.76
N PRO A 39 -25.52 -35.26 4.64
CA PRO A 39 -25.31 -33.84 4.41
C PRO A 39 -24.47 -33.24 5.55
N LEU A 40 -23.37 -32.57 5.19
CA LEU A 40 -22.62 -31.73 6.11
C LEU A 40 -23.45 -30.47 6.34
N ASP A 41 -23.90 -30.29 7.57
CA ASP A 41 -24.66 -29.11 7.99
C ASP A 41 -23.81 -27.85 7.82
N GLU A 42 -24.24 -26.99 6.90
CA GLU A 42 -23.54 -25.76 6.51
C GLU A 42 -23.73 -24.70 7.60
N GLY A 43 -22.82 -24.67 8.58
CA GLY A 43 -22.90 -23.71 9.66
C GLY A 43 -22.92 -22.26 9.16
N LYS A 44 -23.84 -21.45 9.67
CA LYS A 44 -23.95 -20.03 9.28
C LYS A 44 -22.95 -19.20 10.08
N VAL A 45 -21.99 -18.62 9.37
CA VAL A 45 -21.01 -17.69 9.95
C VAL A 45 -21.29 -16.28 9.46
N VAL A 46 -21.47 -15.34 10.39
CA VAL A 46 -21.55 -13.91 10.08
C VAL A 46 -20.35 -13.23 10.72
N LEU A 47 -19.60 -12.48 9.93
CA LEU A 47 -18.47 -11.68 10.39
C LEU A 47 -18.88 -10.20 10.44
N MET A 48 -18.60 -9.56 11.57
CA MET A 48 -18.85 -8.14 11.79
C MET A 48 -17.59 -7.47 12.34
N PHE A 49 -17.22 -6.31 11.80
CA PHE A 49 -16.10 -5.53 12.32
C PHE A 49 -16.58 -4.45 13.31
N ALA A 50 -15.82 -4.24 14.39
CA ALA A 50 -16.01 -3.12 15.31
C ALA A 50 -15.45 -1.81 14.70
N PHE A 51 -16.01 -1.40 13.56
CA PHE A 51 -15.49 -0.39 12.64
C PHE A 51 -15.02 0.91 13.31
N MET A 52 -15.95 1.63 13.97
CA MET A 52 -15.68 2.97 14.50
C MET A 52 -14.60 2.96 15.57
N ARG A 53 -14.63 1.97 16.47
CA ARG A 53 -13.67 1.84 17.55
C ARG A 53 -12.27 1.50 17.01
N ASN A 54 -12.18 0.48 16.16
CA ASN A 54 -10.91 0.08 15.57
C ASN A 54 -10.26 1.23 14.80
N ARG A 55 -11.01 1.97 13.97
CA ARG A 55 -10.43 3.04 13.17
C ARG A 55 -9.91 4.21 14.00
N LYS A 56 -10.65 4.59 15.04
CA LYS A 56 -10.22 5.63 15.99
C LYS A 56 -8.97 5.18 16.74
N ASP A 57 -8.96 3.96 17.26
CA ASP A 57 -7.81 3.43 17.98
C ASP A 57 -6.58 3.31 17.06
N HIS A 58 -6.76 3.05 15.77
CA HIS A 58 -5.67 2.93 14.80
C HIS A 58 -5.27 4.23 14.09
N TYR A 59 -5.87 5.39 14.43
CA TYR A 59 -5.62 6.66 13.74
C TYR A 59 -5.86 6.56 12.22
N THR A 60 -6.98 5.94 11.85
CA THR A 60 -7.43 5.73 10.46
C THR A 60 -8.88 6.17 10.26
N ASP A 61 -9.47 6.87 11.23
CA ASP A 61 -10.83 7.41 11.20
C ASP A 61 -11.01 8.55 10.18
N LYS A 62 -9.94 9.26 9.81
CA LYS A 62 -9.99 10.33 8.80
C LYS A 62 -10.24 9.83 7.36
N PHE A 63 -9.84 8.60 7.02
CA PHE A 63 -10.01 8.07 5.66
C PHE A 63 -11.49 8.05 5.23
N LYS A 64 -11.81 8.58 4.05
CA LYS A 64 -13.14 8.47 3.46
C LYS A 64 -13.26 7.09 2.79
N SER A 65 -13.50 6.07 3.60
CA SER A 65 -13.65 4.67 3.17
C SER A 65 -14.66 3.96 4.04
N SER A 66 -15.43 3.05 3.44
CA SER A 66 -16.34 2.13 4.15
C SER A 66 -15.63 0.88 4.66
N SER A 67 -14.39 0.61 4.24
CA SER A 67 -13.61 -0.57 4.64
C SER A 67 -12.84 -0.35 5.94
N LEU A 68 -12.57 -1.44 6.67
CA LEU A 68 -11.80 -1.36 7.90
C LEU A 68 -10.34 -1.04 7.51
N ILE A 69 -9.73 -0.06 8.16
CA ILE A 69 -8.32 0.29 7.94
C ILE A 69 -7.63 0.24 9.29
N VAL A 70 -6.60 -0.58 9.40
CA VAL A 70 -5.80 -0.75 10.61
C VAL A 70 -4.32 -0.51 10.30
N ARG A 71 -3.53 -0.44 11.36
CA ARG A 71 -2.06 -0.31 11.29
C ARG A 71 -1.44 -1.57 11.87
N ARG A 72 -0.34 -2.02 11.28
CA ARG A 72 0.34 -3.26 11.69
C ARG A 72 0.86 -3.18 13.13
N ASN A 73 1.06 -4.33 13.77
CA ASN A 73 1.42 -4.45 15.20
C ASN A 73 0.51 -3.75 16.21
N LYS A 74 -0.76 -3.52 15.86
CA LYS A 74 -1.77 -3.04 16.81
C LYS A 74 -3.00 -3.94 16.76
N GLU A 75 -3.53 -4.28 17.93
CA GLU A 75 -4.67 -5.17 18.04
C GLU A 75 -5.95 -4.45 17.57
N PHE A 76 -6.70 -5.07 16.66
CA PHE A 76 -8.07 -4.68 16.31
C PHE A 76 -9.03 -5.80 16.67
N THR A 77 -10.31 -5.45 16.82
CA THR A 77 -11.34 -6.40 17.26
C THR A 77 -12.35 -6.71 16.15
N ILE A 78 -12.76 -7.97 16.08
CA ILE A 78 -13.80 -8.45 15.17
C ILE A 78 -14.80 -9.26 15.98
N ILE A 79 -16.05 -9.31 15.53
CA ILE A 79 -17.11 -10.10 16.13
C ILE A 79 -17.49 -11.18 15.12
N ILE A 80 -17.40 -12.44 15.55
CA ILE A 80 -17.78 -13.60 14.75
C ILE A 80 -19.03 -14.20 15.40
N LYS A 81 -20.13 -14.26 14.65
CA LYS A 81 -21.37 -14.90 15.09
C LYS A 81 -21.50 -16.28 14.48
N LEU A 82 -21.75 -17.27 15.34
CA LEU A 82 -21.58 -18.69 15.04
C LEU A 82 -22.69 -19.53 15.61
N ASP A 83 -22.85 -20.71 15.06
CA ASP A 83 -23.65 -21.80 15.60
C ASP A 83 -22.81 -22.87 16.34
N ARG A 84 -21.46 -22.80 16.31
CA ARG A 84 -20.54 -23.84 16.82
C ARG A 84 -19.29 -23.30 17.54
N GLN A 85 -18.64 -24.18 18.31
CA GLN A 85 -17.63 -23.85 19.34
C GLN A 85 -16.14 -23.86 18.89
N TYR A 86 -15.76 -24.35 17.71
CA TYR A 86 -14.33 -24.46 17.28
C TYR A 86 -14.06 -23.89 15.88
N MET A 87 -13.02 -23.03 15.75
CA MET A 87 -12.70 -22.36 14.47
C MET A 87 -11.23 -21.96 14.30
N LYS A 88 -10.87 -21.69 13.04
CA LYS A 88 -9.70 -20.90 12.64
C LYS A 88 -10.13 -19.69 11.82
N TYR A 89 -9.47 -18.56 12.02
CA TYR A 89 -9.66 -17.36 11.21
C TYR A 89 -8.57 -17.27 10.15
N LEU A 90 -8.93 -17.01 8.89
CA LEU A 90 -8.03 -17.02 7.75
C LEU A 90 -8.02 -15.67 7.04
N LEU A 91 -6.82 -15.14 6.80
CA LEU A 91 -6.57 -13.85 6.18
C LEU A 91 -5.67 -14.07 4.98
N VAL A 92 -5.99 -13.45 3.85
CA VAL A 92 -5.37 -13.79 2.56
C VAL A 92 -5.18 -12.53 1.74
N THR A 93 -4.01 -12.35 1.14
CA THR A 93 -3.77 -11.28 0.16
C THR A 93 -3.07 -11.83 -1.07
N GLY A 94 -3.32 -11.21 -2.23
CA GLY A 94 -2.79 -11.63 -3.53
C GLY A 94 -3.48 -12.84 -4.17
N SER A 95 -3.01 -13.19 -5.37
CA SER A 95 -3.49 -14.25 -6.26
C SER A 95 -2.91 -15.64 -5.97
N SER A 96 -1.79 -15.74 -5.25
CA SER A 96 -1.12 -16.99 -4.89
C SER A 96 -0.61 -16.92 -3.45
N PRO A 97 -1.51 -16.96 -2.47
CA PRO A 97 -1.18 -16.74 -1.07
C PRO A 97 -0.35 -17.90 -0.49
N ASP A 98 0.68 -17.57 0.28
CA ASP A 98 1.68 -18.49 0.83
C ASP A 98 2.02 -18.09 2.28
N ASP A 99 2.00 -19.07 3.19
CA ASP A 99 2.23 -18.86 4.63
C ASP A 99 3.66 -18.37 4.90
N ASN A 100 4.65 -18.90 4.17
CA ASN A 100 6.05 -18.49 4.33
C ASN A 100 6.33 -17.09 3.77
N LYS A 101 5.46 -16.58 2.88
CA LYS A 101 5.56 -15.23 2.29
C LYS A 101 4.67 -14.21 3.00
N GLY A 102 3.94 -14.62 4.04
CA GLY A 102 3.03 -13.74 4.78
C GLY A 102 1.79 -13.29 3.99
N THR A 103 1.49 -13.95 2.87
CA THR A 103 0.30 -13.65 2.04
C THR A 103 -0.87 -14.61 2.32
N TYR A 104 -0.61 -15.72 3.02
CA TYR A 104 -1.61 -16.57 3.67
C TYR A 104 -1.40 -16.53 5.19
N ILE A 105 -2.37 -16.08 5.96
CA ILE A 105 -2.21 -15.88 7.40
C ILE A 105 -3.33 -16.59 8.14
N THR A 106 -2.97 -17.57 8.97
CA THR A 106 -3.93 -18.26 9.84
C THR A 106 -3.82 -17.75 11.27
N VAL A 107 -4.96 -17.34 11.82
CA VAL A 107 -5.10 -16.92 13.21
C VAL A 107 -5.94 -17.97 13.94
N SER A 108 -5.30 -18.74 14.82
CA SER A 108 -5.99 -19.77 15.61
C SER A 108 -6.57 -19.16 16.90
N ILE A 109 -7.80 -19.56 17.25
CA ILE A 109 -8.53 -19.04 18.40
C ILE A 109 -8.77 -20.22 19.36
N GLY A 110 -8.08 -20.29 20.51
CA GLY A 110 -8.26 -21.37 21.50
C GLY A 110 -7.02 -21.75 22.33
N LYS A 111 -7.14 -22.79 23.17
CA LYS A 111 -6.04 -23.28 24.02
C LYS A 111 -5.00 -24.06 23.21
N GLY A 112 -3.84 -23.43 23.04
CA GLY A 112 -2.62 -24.02 22.51
C GLY A 112 -2.43 -23.76 21.01
N LYS A 113 -1.58 -22.78 20.67
CA LYS A 113 -0.44 -22.89 19.74
C LYS A 113 0.07 -21.53 19.27
N HIS A 114 1.32 -21.56 18.83
CA HIS A 114 2.12 -20.49 18.27
C HIS A 114 1.54 -19.97 16.96
N ASN A 115 1.10 -18.71 16.94
CA ASN A 115 0.97 -18.00 15.68
C ASN A 115 2.36 -17.56 15.23
N ARG A 116 2.83 -18.03 14.08
CA ARG A 116 4.16 -17.65 13.55
C ARG A 116 4.24 -16.17 13.15
N HIS A 117 3.13 -15.59 12.71
CA HIS A 117 3.11 -14.25 12.11
C HIS A 117 2.16 -13.28 12.83
N TRP A 118 0.85 -13.54 12.86
CA TRP A 118 -0.16 -12.64 13.45
C TRP A 118 -0.73 -13.19 14.75
N LYS A 119 -0.87 -12.39 15.81
CA LYS A 119 -1.42 -12.86 17.09
C LYS A 119 -2.95 -12.80 17.06
N GLY A 120 -3.60 -13.76 17.69
CA GLY A 120 -5.05 -13.80 17.85
C GLY A 120 -5.42 -14.30 19.23
N ARG A 121 -6.47 -13.72 19.83
CA ARG A 121 -7.02 -14.18 21.10
C ARG A 121 -8.53 -13.97 21.18
N VAL A 122 -9.19 -14.81 21.96
CA VAL A 122 -10.57 -14.54 22.37
C VAL A 122 -10.54 -13.37 23.36
N VAL A 123 -11.29 -12.32 23.06
CA VAL A 123 -11.51 -11.19 23.97
C VAL A 123 -12.72 -11.48 24.85
N GLU A 124 -13.81 -11.94 24.23
CA GLU A 124 -15.08 -12.14 24.92
C GLU A 124 -15.94 -13.18 24.17
N ILE A 125 -16.78 -13.90 24.90
CA ILE A 125 -17.79 -14.81 24.35
C ILE A 125 -19.13 -14.41 24.97
N GLN A 126 -20.10 -14.03 24.15
CA GLN A 126 -21.47 -13.72 24.55
C GLN A 126 -22.45 -14.57 23.74
N GLY A 127 -22.93 -15.67 24.33
CA GLY A 127 -23.79 -16.62 23.65
C GLY A 127 -23.12 -17.20 22.40
N ASN A 128 -23.65 -16.84 21.23
CA ASN A 128 -23.19 -17.28 19.92
C ASN A 128 -22.21 -16.29 19.25
N GLU A 129 -21.87 -15.20 19.93
CA GLU A 129 -20.97 -14.16 19.43
C GLU A 129 -19.63 -14.25 20.14
N VAL A 130 -18.56 -14.33 19.34
CA VAL A 130 -17.18 -14.38 19.82
C VAL A 130 -16.47 -13.13 19.35
N THR A 131 -16.04 -12.30 20.30
CA THR A 131 -15.17 -11.16 20.01
C THR A 131 -13.73 -11.63 20.01
N VAL A 132 -13.04 -11.40 18.91
CA VAL A 132 -11.66 -11.84 18.67
C VAL A 132 -10.78 -10.60 18.51
N GLY A 133 -9.67 -10.57 19.23
CA GLY A 133 -8.60 -9.59 19.05
C GLY A 133 -7.55 -10.17 18.10
N ILE A 134 -7.18 -9.40 17.07
CA ILE A 134 -6.20 -9.78 16.05
C ILE A 134 -5.12 -8.71 16.01
N THR A 135 -3.86 -9.11 16.10
CA THR A 135 -2.70 -8.22 16.00
C THR A 135 -1.83 -8.63 14.81
N PRO A 136 -1.76 -7.82 13.74
CA PRO A 136 -0.83 -8.05 12.64
C PRO A 136 0.62 -8.03 13.13
N ASN A 137 1.53 -8.73 12.44
CA ASN A 137 2.96 -8.62 12.76
C ASN A 137 3.50 -7.20 12.49
N ALA A 138 4.54 -6.76 13.21
CA ALA A 138 5.24 -5.51 12.91
C ALA A 138 5.88 -5.47 11.52
N SER A 139 6.24 -6.61 10.94
CA SER A 139 6.74 -6.70 9.56
C SER A 139 5.65 -7.05 8.54
N CYS A 140 4.37 -6.92 8.90
CA CYS A 140 3.27 -7.27 8.02
C CYS A 140 3.34 -6.49 6.70
N ILE A 141 3.02 -7.18 5.60
CA ILE A 141 2.75 -6.59 4.28
C ILE A 141 1.62 -5.57 4.45
N ILE A 142 1.79 -4.39 3.85
CA ILE A 142 0.73 -3.38 3.78
C ILE A 142 -0.13 -3.61 2.53
N GLY A 143 -1.39 -3.21 2.61
CA GLY A 143 -2.35 -3.36 1.52
C GLY A 143 -3.69 -3.92 1.99
N ARG A 144 -4.51 -4.32 1.01
CA ARG A 144 -5.83 -4.90 1.22
C ARG A 144 -5.73 -6.40 1.48
N PHE A 145 -6.42 -6.87 2.50
CA PHE A 145 -6.54 -8.27 2.87
C PHE A 145 -7.99 -8.71 2.73
N ARG A 146 -8.15 -9.92 2.22
CA ARG A 146 -9.40 -10.64 2.12
C ARG A 146 -9.54 -11.52 3.34
N THR A 147 -10.76 -11.60 3.84
CA THR A 147 -11.06 -12.28 5.09
C THR A 147 -11.92 -13.51 4.85
N PHE A 148 -11.59 -14.61 5.51
CA PHE A 148 -12.36 -15.83 5.53
C PHE A 148 -12.42 -16.39 6.95
N VAL A 149 -13.58 -16.94 7.34
CA VAL A 149 -13.66 -17.76 8.55
C VAL A 149 -13.65 -19.22 8.12
N ALA A 150 -12.78 -20.02 8.73
CA ALA A 150 -12.65 -21.43 8.43
C ALA A 150 -13.02 -22.29 9.65
N ILE A 151 -14.09 -23.07 9.52
CA ILE A 151 -14.44 -24.10 10.50
C ILE A 151 -13.65 -25.36 10.13
N VAL A 152 -12.80 -25.80 11.05
CA VAL A 152 -12.01 -27.02 10.87
C VAL A 152 -12.66 -28.12 11.70
N THR A 153 -13.00 -29.22 11.02
CA THR A 153 -13.57 -30.43 11.60
C THR A 153 -12.62 -31.61 11.36
N ASP A 154 -12.91 -32.76 11.93
CA ASP A 154 -12.12 -33.98 11.69
C ASP A 154 -12.19 -34.47 10.23
N PHE A 155 -13.20 -34.04 9.47
CA PHE A 155 -13.45 -34.50 8.09
C PHE A 155 -12.98 -33.52 7.01
N GLY A 156 -12.66 -32.29 7.40
CA GLY A 156 -12.31 -31.25 6.43
C GLY A 156 -12.40 -29.84 6.99
N ARG A 157 -12.15 -28.90 6.09
CA ARG A 157 -12.20 -27.46 6.34
C ARG A 157 -13.30 -26.83 5.50
N GLN A 158 -14.29 -26.26 6.19
CA GLN A 158 -15.32 -25.42 5.59
C GLN A 158 -14.94 -23.95 5.77
N ARG A 159 -15.09 -23.13 4.73
CA ARG A 159 -14.77 -21.70 4.71
C ARG A 159 -16.01 -20.90 4.34
N THR A 160 -16.08 -19.66 4.81
CA THR A 160 -17.08 -18.69 4.34
C THR A 160 -16.87 -18.37 2.86
N GLN A 161 -17.96 -17.99 2.19
CA GLN A 161 -17.91 -17.42 0.85
C GLN A 161 -17.11 -16.10 0.84
N ARG A 162 -16.60 -15.74 -0.33
CA ARG A 162 -15.94 -14.44 -0.55
C ARG A 162 -16.92 -13.30 -0.24
N ASN A 163 -16.58 -12.45 0.72
CA ASN A 163 -17.36 -11.26 1.05
C ASN A 163 -16.48 -9.99 0.99
N GLN A 164 -16.74 -9.11 0.03
CA GLN A 164 -15.99 -7.85 -0.16
C GLN A 164 -16.17 -6.88 1.01
N ASP A 165 -17.31 -6.91 1.70
CA ASP A 165 -17.58 -6.05 2.87
C ASP A 165 -16.68 -6.39 4.08
N THR A 166 -16.01 -7.54 4.01
CA THR A 166 -15.08 -8.01 5.05
C THR A 166 -13.61 -7.83 4.67
N ASP A 167 -13.33 -7.17 3.55
CA ASP A 167 -11.99 -6.73 3.23
C ASP A 167 -11.56 -5.61 4.18
N PHE A 168 -10.27 -5.59 4.47
CA PHE A 168 -9.70 -4.53 5.30
C PHE A 168 -8.26 -4.25 4.88
N TYR A 169 -7.77 -3.08 5.27
CA TYR A 169 -6.45 -2.59 4.91
C TYR A 169 -5.53 -2.63 6.11
N VAL A 170 -4.28 -3.02 5.89
CA VAL A 170 -3.19 -2.88 6.87
C VAL A 170 -2.21 -1.83 6.34
N LEU A 171 -1.92 -0.83 7.16
CA LEU A 171 -0.95 0.23 6.88
C LEU A 171 0.29 0.12 7.78
N PHE A 172 1.32 0.88 7.45
CA PHE A 172 2.46 1.13 8.35
C PHE A 172 2.00 1.82 9.65
N ASN A 173 2.73 1.57 10.74
CA ASN A 173 2.38 2.04 12.08
C ASN A 173 3.44 2.95 12.71
N PRO A 174 3.39 4.27 12.48
CA PRO A 174 4.36 5.18 13.08
C PRO A 174 4.17 5.40 14.59
N TRP A 175 3.10 4.88 15.20
CA TRP A 175 2.87 4.91 16.65
C TRP A 175 3.51 3.72 17.39
N ASP A 176 4.01 2.70 16.68
CA ASP A 176 4.53 1.49 17.29
C ASP A 176 6.06 1.44 17.26
N PRO A 177 6.76 1.35 18.42
CA PRO A 177 8.22 1.31 18.48
C PRO A 177 8.89 0.12 17.78
N ALA A 178 8.15 -0.94 17.46
CA ALA A 178 8.67 -2.09 16.73
C ALA A 178 8.52 -1.95 15.20
N ASP A 179 7.82 -0.92 14.73
CA ASP A 179 7.66 -0.64 13.31
C ASP A 179 8.87 0.12 12.75
N GLN A 180 9.30 -0.23 11.54
CA GLN A 180 10.36 0.47 10.80
C GLN A 180 10.12 1.98 10.66
N VAL A 181 8.85 2.41 10.63
CA VAL A 181 8.49 3.83 10.46
C VAL A 181 8.14 4.54 11.77
N TYR A 182 8.51 3.96 12.92
CA TYR A 182 8.23 4.55 14.22
C TYR A 182 8.74 6.00 14.29
N MET A 183 7.88 6.87 14.81
CA MET A 183 8.18 8.27 15.05
C MET A 183 7.68 8.59 16.46
N ASP A 184 8.59 8.93 17.37
CA ASP A 184 8.35 8.98 18.82
C ASP A 184 7.42 10.13 19.24
N LYS A 185 7.64 11.32 18.68
CA LYS A 185 6.90 12.54 19.02
C LYS A 185 5.52 12.56 18.39
N GLU A 186 4.51 12.82 19.21
CA GLU A 186 3.12 12.94 18.74
C GLU A 186 2.95 14.09 17.77
N GLU A 187 3.58 15.24 18.03
CA GLU A 187 3.54 16.41 17.15
C GLU A 187 4.07 16.09 15.74
N ASP A 188 5.19 15.35 15.66
CA ASP A 188 5.78 14.91 14.40
C ASP A 188 4.87 13.92 13.68
N ARG A 189 4.20 13.00 14.39
CA ARG A 189 3.20 12.10 13.76
C ARG A 189 1.99 12.87 13.23
N GLN A 190 1.54 13.89 13.97
CA GLN A 190 0.44 14.73 13.50
C GLN A 190 0.82 15.49 12.23
N GLU A 191 2.03 16.05 12.15
CA GLU A 191 2.49 16.79 10.97
C GLU A 191 2.85 15.86 9.79
N TYR A 192 3.66 14.82 10.02
CA TYR A 192 4.26 14.03 8.96
C TYR A 192 3.40 12.85 8.51
N VAL A 193 2.27 12.57 9.16
CA VAL A 193 1.33 11.49 8.80
C VAL A 193 -0.11 12.01 8.71
N MET A 194 -0.59 12.74 9.72
CA MET A 194 -2.01 13.09 9.86
C MET A 194 -2.43 14.43 9.25
N ASN A 195 -1.47 15.28 8.90
CA ASN A 195 -1.73 16.53 8.19
C ASN A 195 -1.88 16.25 6.70
N ASP A 196 -3.03 16.57 6.14
CA ASP A 196 -3.41 16.33 4.74
C ASP A 196 -3.31 17.57 3.86
N VAL A 197 -2.82 18.67 4.42
CA VAL A 197 -2.42 19.88 3.71
C VAL A 197 -0.98 20.21 4.05
N GLY A 198 -0.30 20.93 3.17
CA GLY A 198 1.07 21.34 3.39
C GLY A 198 1.45 22.57 2.62
N ILE A 199 2.70 22.98 2.81
CA ILE A 199 3.31 24.11 2.10
C ILE A 199 4.48 23.58 1.30
N VAL A 200 4.55 23.98 0.04
CA VAL A 200 5.72 23.79 -0.82
C VAL A 200 6.37 25.15 -1.07
N TYR A 201 7.60 25.30 -0.61
CA TYR A 201 8.37 26.52 -0.81
C TYR A 201 8.92 26.58 -2.24
N ASN A 202 8.94 27.77 -2.82
CA ASN A 202 9.45 28.05 -4.16
C ASN A 202 10.02 29.48 -4.22
N GLY A 203 10.18 30.03 -5.42
CA GLY A 203 10.82 31.34 -5.63
C GLY A 203 12.33 31.24 -5.58
N GLU A 204 12.98 32.30 -5.09
CA GLU A 204 14.44 32.41 -5.01
C GLU A 204 14.90 32.38 -3.54
N HIS A 205 16.16 32.04 -3.29
CA HIS A 205 16.71 31.95 -1.92
C HIS A 205 16.57 33.25 -1.11
N ASN A 206 16.55 34.40 -1.78
CA ASN A 206 16.42 35.75 -1.22
C ASN A 206 15.01 36.33 -1.37
N ASN A 207 14.09 35.60 -2.02
CA ASN A 207 12.70 35.97 -2.22
C ASN A 207 11.84 34.70 -2.19
N ILE A 208 11.81 34.07 -1.02
CA ILE A 208 11.11 32.80 -0.80
C ILE A 208 9.62 33.04 -0.92
N SER A 209 8.99 32.29 -1.82
CA SER A 209 7.54 32.21 -1.94
C SER A 209 7.07 30.82 -1.53
N SER A 210 5.75 30.65 -1.44
CA SER A 210 5.15 29.41 -0.99
C SER A 210 3.83 29.14 -1.68
N ARG A 211 3.49 27.87 -1.79
CA ARG A 211 2.24 27.37 -2.33
C ARG A 211 1.64 26.39 -1.32
N SER A 212 0.36 26.53 -1.03
CA SER A 212 -0.39 25.48 -0.35
C SER A 212 -0.59 24.29 -1.28
N TRP A 213 -0.48 23.08 -0.74
CA TRP A 213 -0.71 21.84 -1.46
C TRP A 213 -1.67 20.96 -0.67
N ASN A 214 -2.72 20.47 -1.33
CA ASN A 214 -3.61 19.47 -0.76
C ASN A 214 -3.01 18.08 -0.97
N PHE A 215 -2.42 17.49 0.08
CA PHE A 215 -1.96 16.10 0.01
C PHE A 215 -3.16 15.15 -0.06
N GLY A 216 -4.21 15.41 0.72
CA GLY A 216 -5.50 14.74 0.63
C GLY A 216 -5.43 13.21 0.72
N GLN A 217 -4.49 12.66 1.50
CA GLN A 217 -4.28 11.21 1.61
C GLN A 217 -5.49 10.44 2.18
N PHE A 218 -6.44 11.16 2.79
CA PHE A 218 -7.66 10.62 3.37
C PHE A 218 -8.88 10.74 2.44
N GLU A 219 -8.74 11.36 1.27
CA GLU A 219 -9.82 11.46 0.29
C GLU A 219 -10.21 10.08 -0.26
N GLU A 220 -11.47 9.95 -0.67
CA GLU A 220 -12.03 8.68 -1.15
C GLU A 220 -11.25 8.20 -2.39
N GLY A 221 -10.91 6.90 -2.41
CA GLY A 221 -10.16 6.27 -3.50
C GLY A 221 -8.65 6.53 -3.51
N VAL A 222 -8.12 7.48 -2.73
CA VAL A 222 -6.67 7.80 -2.76
C VAL A 222 -5.83 6.64 -2.21
N LEU A 223 -6.30 5.94 -1.18
CA LEU A 223 -5.62 4.74 -0.67
C LEU A 223 -5.56 3.63 -1.72
N ASP A 224 -6.68 3.35 -2.38
CA ASP A 224 -6.73 2.36 -3.45
C ASP A 224 -5.85 2.75 -4.64
N ALA A 225 -5.82 4.04 -5.01
CA ALA A 225 -4.91 4.55 -6.02
C ALA A 225 -3.44 4.32 -5.63
N CYS A 226 -3.04 4.55 -4.38
CA CYS A 226 -1.68 4.28 -3.91
C CYS A 226 -1.31 2.79 -4.01
N LEU A 227 -2.24 1.88 -3.68
CA LEU A 227 -2.03 0.45 -3.87
C LEU A 227 -1.96 0.07 -5.35
N MET A 228 -2.78 0.70 -6.19
CA MET A 228 -2.79 0.51 -7.63
C MET A 228 -1.48 0.94 -8.29
N VAL A 229 -0.84 2.01 -7.83
CA VAL A 229 0.51 2.41 -8.30
C VAL A 229 1.51 1.26 -8.11
N MET A 230 1.51 0.59 -6.96
CA MET A 230 2.38 -0.56 -6.72
C MET A 230 2.01 -1.79 -7.55
N ASP A 231 0.71 -2.02 -7.81
CA ASP A 231 0.25 -3.09 -8.70
C ASP A 231 0.67 -2.85 -10.16
N ALA A 232 0.50 -1.63 -10.68
CA ALA A 232 0.91 -1.23 -12.02
C ALA A 232 2.43 -1.38 -12.21
N GLY A 233 3.20 -0.99 -11.18
CA GLY A 233 4.64 -1.20 -11.10
C GLY A 233 5.07 -2.65 -10.85
N LYS A 234 4.13 -3.59 -10.70
CA LYS A 234 4.37 -5.00 -10.42
C LYS A 234 5.26 -5.23 -9.20
N VAL A 235 5.12 -4.38 -8.18
CA VAL A 235 5.88 -4.48 -6.93
C VAL A 235 5.46 -5.76 -6.20
N PRO A 236 6.38 -6.73 -5.97
CA PRO A 236 6.05 -7.97 -5.26
C PRO A 236 5.45 -7.69 -3.88
N LEU A 237 4.35 -8.37 -3.54
CA LEU A 237 3.64 -8.21 -2.26
C LEU A 237 4.57 -8.39 -1.06
N LEU A 238 5.50 -9.35 -1.16
CA LEU A 238 6.51 -9.65 -0.14
C LEU A 238 7.36 -8.42 0.25
N PHE A 239 7.58 -7.49 -0.69
CA PHE A 239 8.40 -6.29 -0.44
C PHE A 239 7.59 -5.11 0.09
N ARG A 240 6.25 -5.15 0.03
CA ARG A 240 5.40 -4.04 0.48
C ARG A 240 5.39 -3.88 2.01
N GLY A 241 5.90 -4.85 2.77
CA GLY A 241 6.13 -4.71 4.20
C GLY A 241 7.38 -3.91 4.59
N ASN A 242 8.26 -3.56 3.63
CA ASN A 242 9.49 -2.80 3.88
C ASN A 242 9.34 -1.37 3.38
N ALA A 243 9.41 -0.39 4.28
CA ALA A 243 9.24 1.02 3.95
C ALA A 243 10.31 1.53 2.97
N THR A 244 11.55 1.03 3.07
CA THR A 244 12.64 1.37 2.14
C THR A 244 12.32 0.92 0.71
N GLU A 245 11.81 -0.30 0.55
CA GLU A 245 11.39 -0.82 -0.76
C GLU A 245 10.19 -0.04 -1.29
N VAL A 246 9.17 0.18 -0.46
CA VAL A 246 7.97 0.94 -0.86
C VAL A 246 8.32 2.36 -1.30
N VAL A 247 9.19 3.07 -0.57
CA VAL A 247 9.62 4.43 -0.93
C VAL A 247 10.47 4.43 -2.20
N ARG A 248 11.38 3.45 -2.35
CA ARG A 248 12.20 3.31 -3.57
C ARG A 248 11.32 3.06 -4.78
N GLN A 249 10.39 2.10 -4.70
CA GLN A 249 9.47 1.80 -5.79
C GLN A 249 8.55 2.98 -6.08
N GLY A 250 7.98 3.63 -5.06
CA GLY A 250 7.17 4.83 -5.22
C GLY A 250 7.93 5.95 -5.95
N SER A 251 9.19 6.20 -5.61
CA SER A 251 10.00 7.24 -6.26
C SER A 251 10.19 7.02 -7.76
N ALA A 252 10.26 5.75 -8.21
CA ALA A 252 10.38 5.39 -9.62
C ALA A 252 9.00 5.43 -10.31
N LEU A 253 7.99 4.80 -9.70
CA LEU A 253 6.65 4.62 -10.26
C LEU A 253 5.81 5.90 -10.34
N LEU A 254 6.28 7.02 -9.77
CA LEU A 254 5.63 8.32 -9.99
C LEU A 254 6.08 8.99 -11.29
N ASN A 255 7.24 8.63 -11.85
CA ASN A 255 7.75 9.16 -13.13
C ASN A 255 7.38 8.25 -14.31
N ALA A 256 6.70 8.82 -15.30
CA ALA A 256 6.27 8.07 -16.48
C ALA A 256 7.37 7.80 -17.50
N GLN A 257 8.47 8.56 -17.49
CA GLN A 257 9.47 8.53 -18.56
C GLN A 257 10.25 7.20 -18.63
N ASP A 258 10.39 6.50 -17.51
CA ASP A 258 11.12 5.22 -17.45
C ASP A 258 10.19 4.02 -17.22
N ASP A 259 9.21 4.14 -16.31
CA ASP A 259 8.45 3.00 -15.79
C ASP A 259 6.95 3.02 -16.14
N LYS A 260 6.51 3.90 -17.04
CA LYS A 260 5.08 4.19 -17.28
C LYS A 260 4.32 4.52 -15.97
N GLY A 261 5.02 5.20 -15.07
CA GLY A 261 4.50 5.69 -13.80
C GLY A 261 3.43 6.77 -13.92
N VAL A 262 3.08 7.35 -12.76
CA VAL A 262 1.87 8.17 -12.59
C VAL A 262 1.86 9.46 -13.40
N MET A 263 2.99 10.17 -13.55
CA MET A 263 3.01 11.52 -14.12
C MET A 263 4.08 11.71 -15.21
N VAL A 264 3.73 12.49 -16.23
CA VAL A 264 4.65 12.89 -17.30
C VAL A 264 5.32 14.22 -16.95
N GLY A 265 6.65 14.21 -16.80
CA GLY A 265 7.45 15.42 -16.58
C GLY A 265 7.52 16.30 -17.83
N ASN A 266 7.26 17.61 -17.69
CA ASN A 266 7.37 18.57 -18.81
C ASN A 266 7.80 19.98 -18.37
N TRP A 267 8.87 20.49 -18.98
CA TRP A 267 9.46 21.81 -18.77
C TRP A 267 9.52 22.66 -20.05
N SER A 268 8.85 22.24 -21.14
CA SER A 268 8.91 22.93 -22.44
C SER A 268 8.20 24.30 -22.44
N GLY A 269 7.26 24.51 -21.51
CA GLY A 269 6.33 25.64 -21.52
C GLY A 269 5.09 25.43 -22.39
N ASP A 270 5.04 24.36 -23.20
CA ASP A 270 3.84 23.93 -23.92
C ASP A 270 3.18 22.75 -23.18
N TYR A 271 1.96 23.01 -22.70
CA TYR A 271 1.15 22.06 -21.96
C TYR A 271 -0.19 21.77 -22.67
N SER A 272 -0.28 22.05 -23.97
CA SER A 272 -1.53 21.96 -24.75
C SER A 272 -2.22 20.59 -24.71
N SER A 273 -1.48 19.51 -24.48
CA SER A 273 -2.01 18.14 -24.39
C SER A 273 -2.33 17.67 -22.97
N GLY A 274 -2.26 18.54 -21.96
CA GLY A 274 -2.53 18.17 -20.57
C GLY A 274 -2.75 19.36 -19.64
N THR A 275 -2.58 19.12 -18.35
CA THR A 275 -2.69 20.16 -17.33
C THR A 275 -1.32 20.79 -17.11
N ALA A 276 -1.24 22.12 -17.15
CA ALA A 276 -0.02 22.84 -16.82
C ALA A 276 0.43 22.51 -15.37
N PRO A 277 1.72 22.22 -15.10
CA PRO A 277 2.19 21.84 -13.76
C PRO A 277 1.83 22.86 -12.66
N THR A 278 1.70 24.13 -13.01
CA THR A 278 1.33 25.21 -12.10
C THR A 278 -0.16 25.23 -11.73
N ALA A 279 -1.03 24.59 -12.51
CA ALA A 279 -2.47 24.55 -12.26
C ALA A 279 -2.86 23.53 -11.17
N TRP A 280 -2.05 22.51 -10.92
CA TRP A 280 -2.32 21.54 -9.85
C TRP A 280 -2.30 22.19 -8.48
N THR A 281 -3.31 21.88 -7.67
CA THR A 281 -3.46 22.35 -6.29
C THR A 281 -3.29 21.24 -5.24
N GLY A 282 -3.21 19.98 -5.69
CA GLY A 282 -3.10 18.83 -4.81
C GLY A 282 -2.89 17.52 -5.55
N SER A 283 -2.63 16.48 -4.75
CA SER A 283 -2.38 15.12 -5.23
C SER A 283 -3.63 14.27 -5.54
N PRO A 284 -4.79 14.44 -4.86
CA PRO A 284 -5.95 13.56 -5.09
C PRO A 284 -6.42 13.53 -6.54
N GLU A 285 -6.53 14.69 -7.20
CA GLU A 285 -6.96 14.77 -8.60
C GLU A 285 -6.05 13.95 -9.53
N ILE A 286 -4.73 14.02 -9.32
CA ILE A 286 -3.74 13.30 -10.12
C ILE A 286 -3.85 11.79 -9.89
N LEU A 287 -3.86 11.36 -8.63
CA LEU A 287 -3.89 9.92 -8.27
C LEU A 287 -5.22 9.26 -8.70
N LEU A 288 -6.34 9.96 -8.49
CA LEU A 288 -7.65 9.46 -8.90
C LEU A 288 -7.80 9.42 -10.41
N LYS A 289 -7.27 10.43 -11.13
CA LYS A 289 -7.24 10.41 -12.59
C LYS A 289 -6.46 9.19 -13.10
N TYR A 290 -5.22 9.01 -12.62
CA TYR A 290 -4.40 7.84 -12.95
C TYR A 290 -5.13 6.52 -12.72
N ALA A 291 -5.76 6.36 -11.55
CA ALA A 291 -6.49 5.14 -11.21
C ALA A 291 -7.73 4.92 -12.09
N SER A 292 -8.50 5.98 -12.37
CA SER A 292 -9.73 5.90 -13.15
C SER A 292 -9.50 5.71 -14.66
N GLU A 293 -8.35 6.17 -15.17
CA GLU A 293 -7.96 6.08 -16.57
C GLU A 293 -7.11 4.83 -16.86
N GLY A 294 -7.17 3.80 -16.01
CA GLY A 294 -6.53 2.51 -16.27
C GLY A 294 -5.01 2.52 -16.11
N CYS A 295 -4.48 3.33 -15.19
CA CYS A 295 -3.05 3.51 -14.94
C CYS A 295 -2.30 4.20 -16.10
N GLU A 296 -3.00 5.03 -16.88
CA GLU A 296 -2.36 5.86 -17.91
C GLU A 296 -1.69 7.10 -17.29
N PRO A 297 -0.46 7.46 -17.71
CA PRO A 297 0.26 8.61 -17.16
C PRO A 297 -0.48 9.95 -17.28
N VAL A 298 -0.47 10.72 -16.19
CA VAL A 298 -1.12 12.04 -16.11
C VAL A 298 -0.16 13.15 -16.55
N CYS A 299 -0.55 13.89 -17.59
CA CYS A 299 0.17 15.07 -18.07
C CYS A 299 -0.33 16.36 -17.36
N PHE A 300 0.51 17.23 -16.81
CA PHE A 300 1.98 17.19 -16.68
C PHE A 300 2.44 17.53 -15.26
N ALA A 301 3.68 17.19 -14.95
CA ALA A 301 4.31 17.46 -13.65
C ALA A 301 5.67 18.15 -13.78
N GLN A 302 6.03 18.87 -12.71
CA GLN A 302 7.38 19.33 -12.42
C GLN A 302 7.74 18.95 -10.98
N CYS A 303 8.96 19.26 -10.53
CA CYS A 303 9.54 18.75 -9.28
C CYS A 303 8.61 18.86 -8.06
N TRP A 304 7.91 20.00 -7.86
CA TRP A 304 7.00 20.16 -6.72
C TRP A 304 5.73 19.30 -6.83
N VAL A 305 5.25 19.04 -8.05
CA VAL A 305 4.10 18.15 -8.29
C VAL A 305 4.49 16.71 -7.95
N PHE A 306 5.67 16.27 -8.42
CA PHE A 306 6.23 14.96 -8.06
C PHE A 306 6.39 14.81 -6.55
N ALA A 307 6.99 15.82 -5.89
CA ALA A 307 7.17 15.80 -4.44
C ALA A 307 5.83 15.78 -3.69
N GLY A 308 4.84 16.55 -4.14
CA GLY A 308 3.49 16.57 -3.57
C GLY A 308 2.80 15.21 -3.62
N VAL A 309 2.83 14.55 -4.78
CA VAL A 309 2.23 13.22 -4.97
C VAL A 309 3.01 12.14 -4.21
N MET A 310 4.35 12.20 -4.17
CA MET A 310 5.17 11.28 -3.38
C MET A 310 4.91 11.41 -1.88
N ASN A 311 4.71 12.63 -1.41
CA ASN A 311 4.36 12.88 -0.02
C ASN A 311 2.97 12.30 0.31
N THR A 312 1.98 12.48 -0.57
CA THR A 312 0.67 11.83 -0.43
C THR A 312 0.78 10.32 -0.40
N PHE A 313 1.49 9.71 -1.36
CA PHE A 313 1.71 8.26 -1.43
C PHE A 313 2.29 7.72 -0.12
N SER A 314 3.34 8.37 0.40
CA SER A 314 4.00 7.96 1.64
C SER A 314 3.07 8.10 2.86
N ARG A 315 2.45 9.27 3.04
CA ARG A 315 1.55 9.55 4.17
C ARG A 315 0.32 8.64 4.17
N CYS A 316 -0.25 8.38 2.98
CA CYS A 316 -1.42 7.51 2.80
C CYS A 316 -1.14 6.08 3.29
N LEU A 317 0.05 5.55 2.99
CA LEU A 317 0.47 4.22 3.44
C LEU A 317 0.92 4.17 4.91
N GLY A 318 1.00 5.33 5.58
CA GLY A 318 1.41 5.46 6.98
C GLY A 318 2.91 5.69 7.19
N ILE A 319 3.66 6.04 6.15
CA ILE A 319 5.08 6.38 6.22
C ILE A 319 5.20 7.89 6.48
N PRO A 320 5.82 8.34 7.59
CA PRO A 320 6.03 9.76 7.85
C PRO A 320 6.86 10.41 6.74
N ALA A 321 6.37 11.52 6.17
CA ALA A 321 7.02 12.21 5.05
C ALA A 321 6.81 13.73 5.08
N ARG A 322 7.73 14.45 4.43
CA ARG A 322 7.65 15.90 4.20
C ARG A 322 8.31 16.30 2.88
N VAL A 323 7.85 17.40 2.29
CA VAL A 323 8.44 18.00 1.09
C VAL A 323 9.58 18.95 1.48
N ILE A 324 10.70 18.88 0.76
CA ILE A 324 11.87 19.74 0.96
C ILE A 324 12.14 20.53 -0.32
N THR A 325 12.42 21.83 -0.17
CA THR A 325 12.88 22.70 -1.27
C THR A 325 14.36 22.99 -1.07
N ASN A 326 15.15 22.76 -2.11
CA ASN A 326 16.55 23.14 -2.18
C ASN A 326 16.70 24.30 -3.17
N TYR A 327 17.31 25.40 -2.73
CA TYR A 327 17.60 26.55 -3.58
C TYR A 327 19.01 26.43 -4.17
N PHE A 328 19.19 26.82 -5.43
CA PHE A 328 20.41 26.56 -6.19
C PHE A 328 20.72 25.07 -6.28
N SER A 329 19.73 24.28 -6.71
CA SER A 329 19.85 22.83 -6.75
C SER A 329 20.65 22.42 -7.98
N ALA A 330 21.90 22.02 -7.76
CA ALA A 330 22.73 21.44 -8.81
C ALA A 330 22.07 20.18 -9.37
N HIS A 331 21.84 20.17 -10.68
CA HIS A 331 21.30 19.05 -11.43
C HIS A 331 22.39 18.58 -12.39
N ASP A 332 23.21 17.69 -11.84
CA ASP A 332 24.37 17.07 -12.48
C ASP A 332 23.91 15.96 -13.44
N ASN A 333 24.35 16.03 -14.69
CA ASN A 333 24.05 15.04 -15.72
C ASN A 333 25.21 14.07 -15.98
N THR A 334 26.30 14.17 -15.21
CA THR A 334 27.56 13.43 -15.41
C THR A 334 28.00 12.61 -14.19
N GLY A 335 27.43 12.88 -13.01
CA GLY A 335 27.70 12.14 -11.77
C GLY A 335 29.07 12.42 -11.16
N ASN A 336 29.73 13.52 -11.57
CA ASN A 336 31.08 13.87 -11.15
C ASN A 336 31.10 14.83 -9.92
N VAL A 337 29.92 15.16 -9.37
CA VAL A 337 29.74 16.05 -8.19
C VAL A 337 30.28 17.46 -8.44
N LYS A 338 30.30 17.89 -9.70
CA LYS A 338 30.62 19.25 -10.15
C LYS A 338 29.53 19.74 -11.11
N THR A 339 29.50 21.03 -11.37
CA THR A 339 28.60 21.64 -12.36
C THR A 339 29.45 22.33 -13.40
N ASP A 340 29.52 21.74 -14.59
CA ASP A 340 30.38 22.22 -15.67
C ASP A 340 29.60 23.20 -16.58
N ILE A 341 29.83 24.50 -16.40
CA ILE A 341 29.26 25.56 -17.23
C ILE A 341 30.26 25.98 -18.30
N VAL A 342 29.93 25.71 -19.57
CA VAL A 342 30.78 26.05 -20.71
C VAL A 342 30.38 27.42 -21.25
N LEU A 343 31.35 28.32 -21.35
CA LEU A 343 31.16 29.64 -21.93
C LEU A 343 31.73 29.70 -23.36
N ASP A 344 31.09 30.48 -24.24
CA ASP A 344 31.65 30.85 -25.52
C ASP A 344 32.73 31.94 -25.36
N LYS A 345 33.35 32.32 -26.48
CA LYS A 345 34.42 33.33 -26.52
C LYS A 345 33.96 34.73 -26.04
N ASP A 346 32.67 35.00 -26.03
CA ASP A 346 32.06 36.27 -25.62
C ASP A 346 31.57 36.22 -24.16
N GLY A 347 31.83 35.10 -23.46
CA GLY A 347 31.44 34.89 -22.06
C GLY A 347 29.99 34.47 -21.86
N LYS A 348 29.24 34.16 -22.93
CA LYS A 348 27.85 33.66 -22.82
C LYS A 348 27.85 32.14 -22.63
N ILE A 349 26.83 31.62 -21.94
CA ILE A 349 26.68 30.18 -21.75
C ILE A 349 26.44 29.50 -23.11
N ASP A 350 27.34 28.59 -23.47
CA ASP A 350 27.17 27.69 -24.60
C ASP A 350 26.21 26.58 -24.20
N ARG A 351 24.93 26.77 -24.54
CA ARG A 351 23.84 25.82 -24.26
C ARG A 351 23.98 24.49 -25.01
N SER A 352 24.80 24.42 -26.06
CA SER A 352 25.02 23.16 -26.77
C SER A 352 25.94 22.22 -25.98
N ARG A 353 26.93 22.79 -25.29
CA ARG A 353 27.96 22.09 -24.52
C ARG A 353 27.70 22.01 -23.03
N THR A 354 27.01 23.01 -22.45
CA THR A 354 26.61 22.99 -21.04
C THR A 354 25.45 22.02 -20.86
N LYS A 355 25.72 20.87 -20.25
CA LYS A 355 24.70 19.86 -19.94
C LYS A 355 24.18 19.97 -18.53
N ASP A 356 25.01 20.35 -17.57
CA ASP A 356 24.57 20.54 -16.19
C ASP A 356 23.77 21.83 -16.05
N SER A 357 22.91 21.87 -15.04
CA SER A 357 22.14 23.07 -14.71
C SER A 357 22.05 23.27 -13.20
N VAL A 358 21.80 24.50 -12.80
CA VAL A 358 21.42 24.85 -11.43
C VAL A 358 19.97 25.34 -11.48
N TRP A 359 19.08 24.66 -10.75
CA TRP A 359 17.66 25.02 -10.64
C TRP A 359 17.40 25.98 -9.48
#